data_AF-A0A5F2B111-F1
#
_entry.id   AF-A0A5F2B111-F1
#
_cell.length_a   1.000
_cell.length_b   1.000
_cell.length_c   1.000
_cell.angle_alpha   90.00
_cell.angle_beta   90.00
_cell.angle_gamma   90.00
#
_symmetry.space_group_name_H-M   'P 1'
#
loop_
_entity.id
_entity.type
_entity.pdbx_description
1 polymer ?
#
loop_
_entity_poly.entity_id
_entity_poly.type
_entity_poly.pdbx_seq_one_letter_code
_entity_poly.pdbx_strand_id
1 'polypeptide(L)'
;MKKFYIYYPVLFLVFVFCLDKIFTLEYFQKSFIQAGNTVYYTQRKSLFEKLSKDKELEKKSLALAFGDSRAYPYSVIGMDKKLQKDWVLYNFSGPQAVPAYGLYWLEKIISQGIKPKMVFYVVSPEGFDDTKGIAYDPFLKYGADDDFLVRYLDQISFEDRKKLLLDRLFAVRRINPDLKLFSKRLQEKKLTEYNPAFNTDYMVLNLNHGEQFAYTTFLNDPDRLEKDAVRIRNLYLSTFTLGTTQFFFVEQFLKLAKENDVKVYLIWPKVYETYRKRYYELEIEKTWWPKIRDLSAKYSAIPVDLNTQTSCDLFYDASHQSIMCFLESMKLMMDDYYGVKKIPNP
;
A
#
# COMPACT_ATOMS: atom_id res chain seq x y z
N MET A 1 46.42 29.07 28.00
CA MET A 1 45.11 28.38 28.16
C MET A 1 44.70 27.79 26.82
N LYS A 2 44.55 26.46 26.72
CA LYS A 2 44.08 25.82 25.48
C LYS A 2 42.67 26.35 25.16
N LYS A 3 42.45 26.81 23.93
CA LYS A 3 41.19 27.43 23.47
C LYS A 3 40.07 26.38 23.44
N PHE A 4 39.49 26.08 24.59
CA PHE A 4 38.42 25.08 24.76
C PHE A 4 37.18 25.40 23.91
N TYR A 5 36.97 26.69 23.58
CA TYR A 5 35.95 27.18 22.66
C TYR A 5 36.00 26.57 21.24
N ILE A 6 37.17 26.08 20.79
CA ILE A 6 37.28 25.39 19.48
C ILE A 6 36.48 24.08 19.47
N TYR A 7 36.24 23.48 20.63
CA TYR A 7 35.45 22.25 20.74
C TYR A 7 33.94 22.51 20.86
N TYR A 8 33.47 23.75 21.02
CA TYR A 8 32.04 24.04 21.16
C TYR A 8 31.19 23.56 19.98
N PRO A 9 31.58 23.76 18.71
CA PRO A 9 30.85 23.19 17.59
C PRO A 9 30.78 21.65 17.65
N VAL A 10 31.88 21.00 18.03
CA VAL A 10 31.94 19.53 18.14
C VAL A 10 31.05 19.03 19.28
N LEU A 11 31.14 19.65 20.46
CA LEU A 11 30.30 19.32 21.61
C LEU A 11 28.82 19.54 21.33
N PHE A 12 28.47 20.61 20.62
CA PHE A 12 27.10 20.87 20.18
C PHE A 12 26.60 19.80 19.21
N LEU A 13 27.42 19.39 18.23
CA LEU A 13 27.06 18.30 17.30
C LEU A 13 26.87 16.97 18.03
N VAL A 14 27.76 16.65 18.98
CA VAL A 14 27.61 15.46 19.83
C VAL A 14 26.33 15.54 20.65
N PHE A 15 26.03 16.70 21.25
CA PHE A 15 24.81 16.91 22.01
C PHE A 15 23.55 16.71 21.16
N VAL A 16 23.48 17.32 19.97
CA VAL A 16 22.36 17.15 19.03
C VAL A 16 22.24 15.69 18.58
N PHE A 17 23.36 15.02 18.31
CA PHE A 17 23.38 13.59 17.98
C PHE A 17 22.86 12.72 19.13
N CYS A 18 23.19 13.04 20.37
CA CYS A 18 22.64 12.34 21.54
C CYS A 18 21.13 12.60 21.72
N LEU A 19 20.67 13.83 21.49
CA LEU A 19 19.24 14.16 21.53
C LEU A 19 18.44 13.37 20.47
N ASP A 20 19.00 13.16 19.28
CA ASP A 20 18.42 12.31 18.25
C ASP A 20 18.15 10.88 18.77
N LYS A 21 18.99 10.34 19.66
CA LYS A 21 18.83 8.98 20.20
C LYS A 21 17.67 8.82 21.18
N ILE A 22 17.07 9.90 21.66
CA ILE A 22 15.78 9.81 22.38
C ILE A 22 14.72 9.14 21.49
N PHE A 23 14.78 9.39 20.18
CA PHE A 23 13.84 8.83 19.21
C PHE A 23 14.06 7.35 18.93
N THR A 24 15.15 6.72 19.42
CA THR A 24 15.32 5.26 19.33
C THR A 24 14.59 4.50 20.45
N LEU A 25 13.98 5.20 21.42
CA LEU A 25 13.16 4.57 22.46
C LEU A 25 12.01 3.78 21.83
N GLU A 26 11.65 2.67 22.48
CA GLU A 26 10.65 1.72 21.97
C GLU A 26 9.31 2.39 21.64
N TYR A 27 8.86 3.32 22.48
CA TYR A 27 7.64 4.09 22.24
C TYR A 27 7.65 4.77 20.87
N PHE A 28 8.74 5.46 20.52
CA PHE A 28 8.87 6.18 19.27
C PHE A 28 9.02 5.27 18.04
N GLN A 29 9.54 4.06 18.22
CA GLN A 29 9.78 3.11 17.14
C GLN A 29 8.57 2.18 16.89
N LYS A 30 7.78 1.87 17.92
CA LYS A 30 6.69 0.87 17.84
C LYS A 30 5.30 1.45 18.06
N SER A 31 5.18 2.50 18.87
CA SER A 31 3.90 2.97 19.39
C SER A 31 3.61 4.43 19.07
N PHE A 32 4.51 5.14 18.38
CA PHE A 32 4.31 6.52 17.99
C PHE A 32 3.86 6.58 16.54
N ILE A 33 2.57 6.85 16.33
CA ILE A 33 1.98 6.95 15.01
C ILE A 33 1.64 8.40 14.65
N GLN A 34 2.14 8.81 13.51
CA GLN A 34 1.74 10.06 12.87
C GLN A 34 0.47 9.85 12.05
N ALA A 35 -0.17 10.94 11.63
CA ALA A 35 -1.31 10.86 10.74
C ALA A 35 -0.90 10.39 9.33
N GLY A 36 -1.87 9.90 8.56
CA GLY A 36 -1.64 9.47 7.17
C GLY A 36 -0.96 8.11 7.09
N ASN A 37 0.07 8.00 6.23
CA ASN A 37 0.65 6.71 5.82
C ASN A 37 1.11 5.85 7.00
N THR A 38 1.72 6.44 8.03
CA THR A 38 2.28 5.70 9.18
C THR A 38 1.25 4.86 9.93
N VAL A 39 -0.03 5.29 9.96
CA VAL A 39 -1.11 4.53 10.60
C VAL A 39 -1.28 3.17 9.90
N TYR A 40 -1.39 3.17 8.58
CA TYR A 40 -1.66 1.96 7.78
C TYR A 40 -0.51 0.96 7.84
N TYR A 41 0.72 1.44 7.65
CA TYR A 41 1.91 0.58 7.65
C TYR A 41 2.20 -0.01 9.04
N THR A 42 1.85 0.70 10.11
CA THR A 42 1.90 0.16 11.47
C THR A 42 0.78 -0.85 11.69
N GLN A 43 -0.44 -0.50 11.28
CA GLN A 43 -1.62 -1.35 11.50
C GLN A 43 -1.51 -2.70 10.79
N ARG A 44 -0.89 -2.77 9.61
CA ARG A 44 -0.72 -4.05 8.90
C ARG A 44 0.12 -5.07 9.67
N LYS A 45 0.98 -4.62 10.59
CA LYS A 45 1.71 -5.52 11.51
C LYS A 45 0.75 -6.18 12.51
N SER A 46 -0.14 -5.41 13.13
CA SER A 46 -1.20 -5.97 13.98
C SER A 46 -2.21 -6.80 13.19
N LEU A 47 -2.50 -6.43 11.94
CA LEU A 47 -3.37 -7.21 11.06
C LEU A 47 -2.77 -8.58 10.75
N PHE A 48 -1.46 -8.63 10.52
CA PHE A 48 -0.74 -9.89 10.33
C PHE A 48 -0.80 -10.77 11.59
N GLU A 49 -0.60 -10.19 12.77
CA GLU A 49 -0.76 -10.92 14.03
C GLU A 49 -2.19 -11.47 14.20
N LYS A 50 -3.21 -10.68 13.85
CA LYS A 50 -4.62 -11.09 13.86
C LYS A 50 -4.86 -12.26 12.91
N LEU A 51 -4.40 -12.15 11.65
CA LEU A 51 -4.48 -13.22 10.64
C LEU A 51 -3.82 -14.51 11.13
N SER A 52 -2.62 -14.41 11.73
CA SER A 52 -1.87 -15.59 12.19
C SER A 52 -2.54 -16.38 13.31
N LYS A 53 -3.49 -15.76 14.03
CA LYS A 53 -4.22 -16.34 15.15
C LYS A 53 -5.70 -16.58 14.83
N ASP A 54 -6.11 -16.37 13.59
CA ASP A 54 -7.52 -16.43 13.19
C ASP A 54 -8.00 -17.87 13.06
N LYS A 55 -8.84 -18.29 14.01
CA LYS A 55 -9.41 -19.65 14.06
C LYS A 55 -10.47 -19.88 12.97
N GLU A 56 -11.00 -18.83 12.36
CA GLU A 56 -11.99 -18.98 11.27
C GLU A 56 -11.36 -19.66 10.05
N LEU A 57 -10.02 -19.58 9.90
CA LEU A 57 -9.27 -20.22 8.82
C LEU A 57 -9.28 -21.75 8.88
N GLU A 58 -9.66 -22.35 10.01
CA GLU A 58 -9.87 -23.80 10.12
C GLU A 58 -11.12 -24.27 9.35
N LYS A 59 -12.08 -23.35 9.12
CA LYS A 59 -13.40 -23.66 8.53
C LYS A 59 -13.66 -22.94 7.21
N LYS A 60 -13.03 -21.79 7.00
CA LYS A 60 -13.28 -20.89 5.88
C LYS A 60 -12.07 -20.76 4.97
N SER A 61 -12.32 -20.45 3.71
CA SER A 61 -11.26 -20.14 2.74
C SER A 61 -10.71 -18.72 2.96
N LEU A 62 -9.40 -18.57 2.83
CA LEU A 62 -8.74 -17.27 2.94
C LEU A 62 -8.57 -16.61 1.57
N ALA A 63 -9.00 -15.36 1.47
CA ALA A 63 -8.62 -14.43 0.42
C ALA A 63 -7.78 -13.28 0.99
N LEU A 64 -6.86 -12.73 0.20
CA LEU A 64 -6.09 -11.54 0.59
C LEU A 64 -6.27 -10.43 -0.45
N ALA A 65 -6.20 -9.19 0.00
CA ALA A 65 -6.09 -8.03 -0.87
C ALA A 65 -4.77 -7.30 -0.64
N PHE A 66 -4.07 -6.97 -1.73
CA PHE A 66 -2.85 -6.17 -1.74
C PHE A 66 -2.97 -5.03 -2.76
N GLY A 67 -2.16 -4.00 -2.59
CA GLY A 67 -2.08 -2.88 -3.51
C GLY A 67 -2.03 -1.54 -2.79
N ASP A 68 -2.16 -0.47 -3.56
CA ASP A 68 -2.27 0.88 -3.05
C ASP A 68 -3.65 1.15 -2.40
N SER A 69 -3.96 2.41 -2.10
CA SER A 69 -5.23 2.82 -1.49
C SER A 69 -6.47 2.48 -2.33
N ARG A 70 -6.32 2.16 -3.62
CA ARG A 70 -7.43 1.72 -4.50
C ARG A 70 -7.89 0.30 -4.17
N ALA A 71 -7.11 -0.47 -3.42
CA ALA A 71 -7.50 -1.78 -2.89
C ALA A 71 -8.23 -1.72 -1.55
N TYR A 72 -8.36 -0.56 -0.89
CA TYR A 72 -9.01 -0.46 0.43
C TYR A 72 -10.42 -1.07 0.54
N PRO A 73 -11.30 -0.97 -0.47
CA PRO A 73 -12.65 -1.51 -0.35
C PRO A 73 -12.74 -3.04 -0.40
N TYR A 74 -11.69 -3.73 -0.87
CA TYR A 74 -11.71 -5.18 -1.04
C TYR A 74 -11.90 -5.87 0.31
N SER A 75 -12.99 -6.60 0.42
CA SER A 75 -13.52 -7.10 1.69
C SER A 75 -14.55 -8.21 1.42
N VAL A 76 -14.85 -9.00 2.45
CA VAL A 76 -15.83 -10.10 2.33
C VAL A 76 -17.23 -9.57 1.98
N ILE A 77 -17.58 -8.36 2.39
CA ILE A 77 -18.88 -7.76 2.09
C ILE A 77 -19.10 -7.51 0.59
N GLY A 78 -18.02 -7.48 -0.22
CA GLY A 78 -18.10 -7.40 -1.67
C GLY A 78 -18.47 -8.69 -2.37
N MET A 79 -18.41 -9.82 -1.67
CA MET A 79 -18.84 -11.11 -2.18
C MET A 79 -20.36 -11.25 -2.06
N ASP A 80 -20.95 -12.12 -2.89
CA ASP A 80 -22.36 -12.52 -2.73
C ASP A 80 -22.61 -13.02 -1.29
N LYS A 81 -23.72 -12.60 -0.69
CA LYS A 81 -24.09 -12.96 0.70
C LYS A 81 -23.98 -14.45 0.99
N LYS A 82 -24.27 -15.32 0.00
CA LYS A 82 -24.18 -16.77 0.14
C LYS A 82 -22.75 -17.27 0.33
N LEU A 83 -21.77 -16.54 -0.22
CA LEU A 83 -20.34 -16.87 -0.15
C LEU A 83 -19.66 -16.28 1.09
N GLN A 84 -20.21 -15.22 1.68
CA GLN A 84 -19.58 -14.52 2.82
C GLN A 84 -19.36 -15.43 4.03
N LYS A 85 -20.17 -16.48 4.20
CA LYS A 85 -20.00 -17.48 5.27
C LYS A 85 -18.84 -18.45 5.03
N ASP A 86 -18.39 -18.60 3.79
CA ASP A 86 -17.37 -19.58 3.39
C ASP A 86 -15.98 -18.95 3.25
N TRP A 87 -15.89 -17.63 3.36
CA TRP A 87 -14.67 -16.85 3.13
C TRP A 87 -14.33 -15.94 4.31
N VAL A 88 -13.02 -15.77 4.50
CA VAL A 88 -12.44 -14.67 5.24
C VAL A 88 -11.54 -13.90 4.29
N LEU A 89 -11.62 -12.58 4.29
CA LEU A 89 -10.77 -11.72 3.48
C LEU A 89 -9.99 -10.77 4.39
N TYR A 90 -8.66 -10.76 4.28
CA TYR A 90 -7.78 -9.78 4.93
C TYR A 90 -7.17 -8.82 3.91
N ASN A 91 -7.22 -7.53 4.22
CA ASN A 91 -6.78 -6.47 3.32
C ASN A 91 -5.48 -5.83 3.83
N PHE A 92 -4.38 -6.18 3.17
CA PHE A 92 -3.04 -5.70 3.46
C PHE A 92 -2.65 -4.49 2.60
N SER A 93 -3.56 -3.89 1.82
CA SER A 93 -3.25 -2.69 1.03
C SER A 93 -2.81 -1.51 1.89
N GLY A 94 -2.09 -0.56 1.30
CA GLY A 94 -1.58 0.62 2.00
C GLY A 94 -1.55 1.84 1.09
N PRO A 95 -1.50 3.07 1.64
CA PRO A 95 -1.48 4.26 0.82
C PRO A 95 -0.16 4.30 0.06
N GLN A 96 -0.24 4.55 -1.25
CA GLN A 96 0.93 4.60 -2.15
C GLN A 96 1.80 3.33 -2.13
N ALA A 97 1.21 2.18 -1.76
CA ALA A 97 1.95 0.94 -1.72
C ALA A 97 2.40 0.50 -3.13
N VAL A 98 3.71 0.30 -3.27
CA VAL A 98 4.34 -0.23 -4.50
C VAL A 98 4.34 -1.77 -4.50
N PRO A 99 4.59 -2.43 -5.64
CA PRO A 99 4.66 -3.88 -5.70
C PRO A 99 5.58 -4.57 -4.67
N ALA A 100 6.72 -3.97 -4.34
CA ALA A 100 7.62 -4.47 -3.29
C ALA A 100 6.91 -4.69 -1.94
N TYR A 101 5.96 -3.83 -1.59
CA TYR A 101 5.16 -3.94 -0.37
C TYR A 101 4.18 -5.13 -0.42
N GLY A 102 3.60 -5.40 -1.59
CA GLY A 102 2.75 -6.59 -1.79
C GLY A 102 3.56 -7.87 -1.59
N LEU A 103 4.76 -7.94 -2.18
CA LEU A 103 5.67 -9.08 -2.00
C LEU A 103 6.04 -9.28 -0.54
N TYR A 104 6.42 -8.21 0.16
CA TYR A 104 6.78 -8.27 1.58
C TYR A 104 5.71 -8.97 2.43
N TRP A 105 4.44 -8.59 2.27
CA TRP A 105 3.38 -9.24 3.04
C TRP A 105 3.09 -10.66 2.59
N LEU A 106 3.10 -10.94 1.28
CA LEU A 106 2.89 -12.31 0.81
C LEU A 106 3.99 -13.25 1.33
N GLU A 107 5.25 -12.84 1.30
CA GLU A 107 6.38 -13.60 1.86
C GLU A 107 6.16 -13.91 3.34
N LYS A 108 5.81 -12.89 4.14
CA LYS A 108 5.54 -13.06 5.58
C LYS A 108 4.40 -14.04 5.82
N ILE A 109 3.31 -13.93 5.08
CA ILE A 109 2.12 -14.79 5.22
C ILE A 109 2.42 -16.23 4.82
N ILE A 110 3.00 -16.45 3.65
CA ILE A 110 3.37 -17.79 3.19
C ILE A 110 4.42 -18.44 4.12
N SER A 111 5.38 -17.66 4.65
CA SER A 111 6.41 -18.18 5.57
C SER A 111 5.86 -18.70 6.90
N GLN A 112 4.66 -18.26 7.30
CA GLN A 112 3.94 -18.80 8.47
C GLN A 112 3.09 -20.03 8.14
N GLY A 113 3.17 -20.56 6.92
CA GLY A 113 2.36 -21.68 6.46
C GLY A 113 0.91 -21.30 6.13
N ILE A 114 0.58 -20.01 6.10
CA ILE A 114 -0.77 -19.53 5.80
C ILE A 114 -0.89 -19.40 4.28
N LYS A 115 -1.71 -20.26 3.67
CA LYS A 115 -1.87 -20.32 2.21
C LYS A 115 -3.25 -19.81 1.78
N PRO A 116 -3.38 -18.60 1.21
CA PRO A 116 -4.66 -18.11 0.70
C PRO A 116 -5.08 -18.88 -0.56
N LYS A 117 -6.39 -19.02 -0.78
CA LYS A 117 -6.93 -19.61 -2.02
C LYS A 117 -6.86 -18.62 -3.18
N MET A 118 -7.01 -17.34 -2.89
CA MET A 118 -6.91 -16.29 -3.90
C MET A 118 -6.40 -14.97 -3.34
N VAL A 119 -5.92 -14.14 -4.25
CA VAL A 119 -5.44 -12.80 -4.00
C VAL A 119 -6.06 -11.82 -4.98
N PHE A 120 -6.54 -10.69 -4.46
CA PHE A 120 -6.83 -9.48 -5.23
C PHE A 120 -5.62 -8.55 -5.14
N TYR A 121 -4.86 -8.42 -6.22
CA TYR A 121 -3.64 -7.62 -6.23
C TYR A 121 -3.80 -6.41 -7.14
N VAL A 122 -4.08 -5.25 -6.55
CA VAL A 122 -4.20 -3.99 -7.28
C VAL A 122 -2.82 -3.40 -7.50
N VAL A 123 -2.46 -3.18 -8.76
CA VAL A 123 -1.21 -2.54 -9.17
C VAL A 123 -1.51 -1.36 -10.08
N SER A 124 -0.89 -0.23 -9.78
CA SER A 124 -1.11 1.03 -10.49
C SER A 124 0.19 1.51 -11.10
N PRO A 125 0.17 2.12 -12.30
CA PRO A 125 1.39 2.50 -13.01
C PRO A 125 2.24 3.51 -12.23
N GLU A 126 1.64 4.36 -11.39
CA GLU A 126 2.38 5.35 -10.59
C GLU A 126 3.39 4.70 -9.66
N GLY A 127 3.10 3.48 -9.17
CA GLY A 127 4.02 2.74 -8.33
C GLY A 127 5.30 2.32 -9.04
N PHE A 128 5.31 2.31 -10.39
CA PHE A 128 6.43 1.88 -11.21
C PHE A 128 7.35 3.05 -11.63
N ASP A 129 7.15 4.24 -11.07
CA ASP A 129 8.08 5.36 -11.27
C ASP A 129 9.20 5.35 -10.22
N ASP A 130 10.36 4.85 -10.62
CA ASP A 130 11.54 4.75 -9.74
C ASP A 130 12.11 6.13 -9.35
N THR A 131 11.71 7.22 -10.02
CA THR A 131 12.22 8.58 -9.78
C THR A 131 11.45 9.34 -8.69
N LYS A 132 10.22 8.89 -8.37
CA LYS A 132 9.31 9.60 -7.46
C LYS A 132 9.55 9.28 -5.97
N GLY A 133 10.37 8.29 -5.67
CA GLY A 133 10.68 7.88 -4.29
C GLY A 133 9.50 7.25 -3.53
N ILE A 134 8.45 6.82 -4.25
CA ILE A 134 7.22 6.21 -3.68
C ILE A 134 7.55 4.89 -2.97
N ALA A 135 8.55 4.16 -3.46
CA ALA A 135 9.02 2.95 -2.79
C ALA A 135 9.60 3.27 -1.40
N TYR A 136 10.37 4.36 -1.27
CA TYR A 136 11.01 4.71 -0.01
C TYR A 136 10.01 5.19 1.06
N ASP A 137 9.25 6.24 0.76
CA ASP A 137 8.21 6.75 1.67
C ASP A 137 6.85 6.55 0.98
N PRO A 138 5.99 5.66 1.50
CA PRO A 138 6.01 5.14 2.88
C PRO A 138 6.63 3.76 3.13
N PHE A 139 6.85 2.92 2.12
CA PHE A 139 7.10 1.50 2.37
C PHE A 139 8.46 1.20 3.03
N LEU A 140 9.59 1.50 2.38
CA LEU A 140 10.90 1.10 2.93
C LEU A 140 11.19 1.79 4.27
N LYS A 141 10.63 2.99 4.48
CA LYS A 141 10.81 3.79 5.70
C LYS A 141 10.03 3.27 6.90
N TYR A 142 8.75 2.92 6.72
CA TYR A 142 7.84 2.58 7.82
C TYR A 142 7.40 1.10 7.86
N GLY A 143 7.35 0.46 6.69
CA GLY A 143 6.80 -0.88 6.50
C GLY A 143 7.81 -2.01 6.56
N ALA A 144 8.86 -1.91 5.74
CA ALA A 144 9.84 -2.99 5.56
C ALA A 144 10.66 -3.25 6.83
N ASP A 145 11.03 -4.52 7.04
CA ASP A 145 11.98 -4.92 8.06
C ASP A 145 13.39 -5.15 7.49
N ASP A 146 14.38 -5.31 8.38
CA ASP A 146 15.78 -5.42 7.96
C ASP A 146 16.05 -6.67 7.10
N ASP A 147 15.33 -7.77 7.33
CA ASP A 147 15.44 -9.00 6.54
C ASP A 147 15.05 -8.75 5.07
N PHE A 148 13.90 -8.11 4.84
CA PHE A 148 13.47 -7.74 3.50
C PHE A 148 14.45 -6.76 2.83
N LEU A 149 14.91 -5.74 3.57
CA LEU A 149 15.85 -4.74 3.05
C LEU A 149 17.19 -5.34 2.64
N VAL A 150 17.71 -6.31 3.41
CA VAL A 150 18.97 -7.00 3.09
C VAL A 150 18.78 -7.93 1.89
N ARG A 151 17.69 -8.70 1.85
CA ARG A 151 17.41 -9.64 0.76
C ARG A 151 17.28 -8.95 -0.60
N TYR A 152 16.65 -7.79 -0.62
CA TYR A 152 16.35 -7.05 -1.85
C TYR A 152 17.20 -5.79 -2.03
N LEU A 153 18.35 -5.69 -1.35
CA LEU A 153 19.19 -4.49 -1.36
C LEU A 153 19.59 -4.05 -2.77
N ASP A 154 19.85 -5.01 -3.67
CA ASP A 154 20.25 -4.75 -5.06
C ASP A 154 19.12 -4.19 -5.93
N GLN A 155 17.86 -4.37 -5.50
CA GLN A 155 16.68 -3.80 -6.15
C GLN A 155 16.32 -2.42 -5.59
N ILE A 156 16.97 -1.96 -4.51
CA ILE A 156 16.72 -0.64 -3.93
C ILE A 156 17.66 0.38 -4.59
N SER A 157 17.09 1.48 -5.09
CA SER A 157 17.86 2.56 -5.71
C SER A 157 18.97 3.07 -4.78
N PHE A 158 20.08 3.55 -5.36
CA PHE A 158 21.17 4.12 -4.56
C PHE A 158 20.69 5.28 -3.66
N GLU A 159 19.83 6.14 -4.20
CA GLU A 159 19.25 7.26 -3.46
C GLU A 159 18.40 6.80 -2.27
N ASP A 160 17.58 5.76 -2.43
CA ASP A 160 16.77 5.25 -1.33
C ASP A 160 17.61 4.49 -0.30
N ARG A 161 18.66 3.76 -0.73
CA ARG A 161 19.65 3.16 0.19
C ARG A 161 20.35 4.22 1.04
N LYS A 162 20.73 5.36 0.44
CA LYS A 162 21.30 6.50 1.17
C LYS A 162 20.31 7.07 2.18
N LYS A 163 19.03 7.24 1.81
CA LYS A 163 17.99 7.70 2.73
C LYS A 163 17.79 6.73 3.90
N LEU A 164 17.76 5.41 3.64
CA LEU A 164 17.67 4.37 4.67
C LEU A 164 18.86 4.41 5.63
N LEU A 165 20.07 4.58 5.12
CA LEU A 165 21.27 4.75 5.95
C LEU A 165 21.16 5.99 6.85
N LEU A 166 20.72 7.12 6.28
CA LEU A 166 20.51 8.36 7.04
C LEU A 166 19.42 8.20 8.10
N ASP A 167 18.37 7.44 7.85
CA ASP A 167 17.30 7.17 8.82
C ASP A 167 17.75 6.26 9.97
N ARG A 168 18.73 5.38 9.73
CA ARG A 168 19.39 4.60 10.78
C ARG A 168 20.36 5.47 11.60
N LEU A 169 21.07 6.39 10.95
CA LEU A 169 22.01 7.30 11.62
C LEU A 169 21.30 8.41 12.41
N PHE A 170 20.14 8.89 11.94
CA PHE A 170 19.36 9.97 12.53
C PHE A 170 17.90 9.54 12.72
N ALA A 171 17.57 9.06 13.91
CA ALA A 171 16.25 8.51 14.23
C ALA A 171 15.12 9.54 14.10
N VAL A 172 15.38 10.82 14.35
CA VAL A 172 14.41 11.90 14.13
C VAL A 172 14.01 12.02 12.66
N ARG A 173 14.91 11.69 11.73
CA ARG A 173 14.66 11.73 10.28
C ARG A 173 13.71 10.61 9.85
N ARG A 174 13.86 9.44 10.48
CA ARG A 174 12.96 8.30 10.31
C ARG A 174 11.58 8.61 10.86
N ILE A 175 11.49 9.15 12.08
CA ILE A 175 10.18 9.48 12.67
C ILE A 175 9.53 10.61 11.90
N ASN A 176 10.29 11.63 11.52
CA ASN A 176 9.84 12.84 10.84
C ASN A 176 8.69 13.57 11.55
N PRO A 177 8.86 14.04 12.81
CA PRO A 177 7.76 14.62 13.59
C PRO A 177 7.06 15.79 12.88
N ASP A 178 5.75 15.66 12.68
CA ASP A 178 4.91 16.71 12.14
C ASP A 178 4.56 17.72 13.25
N LEU A 179 5.28 18.83 13.27
CA LEU A 179 5.09 19.91 14.24
C LEU A 179 3.71 20.56 14.13
N LYS A 180 3.09 20.58 12.93
CA LYS A 180 1.74 21.11 12.75
C LYS A 180 0.72 20.17 13.38
N LEU A 181 0.86 18.86 13.16
CA LEU A 181 0.02 17.85 13.81
C LEU A 181 0.21 17.87 15.33
N PHE A 182 1.45 18.00 15.82
CA PHE A 182 1.73 18.13 17.25
C PHE A 182 1.04 19.35 17.85
N SER A 183 1.18 20.51 17.23
CA SER A 183 0.53 21.75 17.69
C SER A 183 -1.00 21.58 17.71
N LYS A 184 -1.58 21.03 16.65
CA LYS A 184 -3.01 20.74 16.56
C LYS A 184 -3.49 19.80 17.66
N ARG A 185 -2.82 18.65 17.84
CA ARG A 185 -3.17 17.67 18.89
C ARG A 185 -2.98 18.23 20.30
N LEU A 186 -1.98 19.07 20.52
CA LEU A 186 -1.79 19.75 21.80
C LEU A 186 -2.95 20.70 22.09
N GLN A 187 -3.34 21.54 21.13
CA GLN A 187 -4.48 22.47 21.26
C GLN A 187 -5.80 21.74 21.49
N GLU A 188 -6.03 20.63 20.77
CA GLU A 188 -7.25 19.82 20.87
C GLU A 188 -7.24 18.81 22.04
N LYS A 189 -6.16 18.78 22.86
CA LYS A 189 -5.96 17.80 23.97
C LYS A 189 -6.01 16.33 23.50
N LYS A 190 -5.51 16.06 22.30
CA LYS A 190 -5.49 14.75 21.60
C LYS A 190 -4.09 14.16 21.44
N LEU A 191 -3.14 14.51 22.32
CA LEU A 191 -1.79 13.95 22.26
C LEU A 191 -1.77 12.42 22.45
N THR A 192 -2.78 11.86 23.12
CA THR A 192 -2.91 10.40 23.28
C THR A 192 -3.09 9.66 21.96
N GLU A 193 -3.60 10.32 20.90
CA GLU A 193 -3.78 9.73 19.56
C GLU A 193 -2.46 9.41 18.83
N TYR A 194 -1.31 9.79 19.38
CA TYR A 194 -0.02 9.27 18.94
C TYR A 194 0.16 7.79 19.29
N ASN A 195 -0.57 7.27 20.28
CA ASN A 195 -0.59 5.86 20.61
C ASN A 195 -1.69 5.14 19.79
N PRO A 196 -1.37 4.03 19.09
CA PRO A 196 -2.33 3.22 18.34
C PRO A 196 -3.60 2.86 19.12
N ALA A 197 -3.50 2.66 20.44
CA ALA A 197 -4.64 2.31 21.29
C ALA A 197 -5.72 3.40 21.37
N PHE A 198 -5.37 4.66 21.11
CA PHE A 198 -6.29 5.80 21.18
C PHE A 198 -6.49 6.48 19.83
N ASN A 199 -5.94 5.93 18.76
CA ASN A 199 -6.03 6.52 17.43
C ASN A 199 -7.24 5.97 16.68
N THR A 200 -8.18 6.85 16.32
CA THR A 200 -9.45 6.44 15.71
C THR A 200 -9.27 5.71 14.38
N ASP A 201 -8.37 6.17 13.51
CA ASP A 201 -8.12 5.52 12.22
C ASP A 201 -7.57 4.10 12.43
N TYR A 202 -6.61 3.95 13.35
CA TYR A 202 -6.06 2.64 13.73
C TYR A 202 -7.13 1.70 14.28
N MET A 203 -8.03 2.22 15.12
CA MET A 203 -9.14 1.46 15.69
C MET A 203 -10.11 0.99 14.61
N VAL A 204 -10.52 1.87 13.69
CA VAL A 204 -11.43 1.53 12.59
C VAL A 204 -10.85 0.43 11.70
N LEU A 205 -9.56 0.52 11.37
CA LEU A 205 -8.86 -0.50 10.58
C LEU A 205 -8.80 -1.87 11.30
N ASN A 206 -8.71 -1.88 12.64
CA ASN A 206 -8.65 -3.11 13.44
C ASN A 206 -10.00 -3.78 13.74
N LEU A 207 -11.08 -3.00 13.79
CA LEU A 207 -12.45 -3.54 13.89
C LEU A 207 -12.73 -4.46 12.69
N ASN A 208 -12.18 -4.09 11.55
CA ASN A 208 -12.29 -4.79 10.28
C ASN A 208 -11.09 -5.73 10.06
N HIS A 209 -11.03 -6.38 8.90
CA HIS A 209 -9.85 -7.14 8.46
C HIS A 209 -8.90 -6.27 7.62
N GLY A 210 -8.77 -5.00 7.99
CA GLY A 210 -7.88 -4.03 7.35
C GLY A 210 -8.52 -3.24 6.19
N GLU A 211 -9.73 -3.60 5.77
CA GLU A 211 -10.48 -2.84 4.78
C GLU A 211 -10.89 -1.46 5.31
N GLN A 212 -10.92 -0.49 4.41
CA GLN A 212 -11.30 0.88 4.75
C GLN A 212 -12.43 1.37 3.86
N PHE A 213 -13.56 1.59 4.52
CA PHE A 213 -14.72 2.22 3.91
C PHE A 213 -14.82 3.70 4.26
N ALA A 214 -13.95 4.28 5.10
CA ALA A 214 -14.06 5.70 5.49
C ALA A 214 -13.98 6.69 4.29
N TYR A 215 -13.49 6.25 3.12
CA TYR A 215 -13.59 6.98 1.86
C TYR A 215 -14.97 6.80 1.16
N THR A 216 -16.02 6.38 1.88
CA THR A 216 -17.43 6.26 1.43
C THR A 216 -18.08 7.62 1.23
N THR A 217 -17.61 8.42 0.27
CA THR A 217 -18.44 9.52 -0.21
C THR A 217 -18.98 9.21 -1.59
N PHE A 218 -20.26 9.51 -1.78
CA PHE A 218 -21.00 9.40 -3.04
C PHE A 218 -20.63 10.53 -4.02
N LEU A 219 -19.46 11.17 -3.83
CA LEU A 219 -19.11 12.44 -4.46
C LEU A 219 -18.62 12.24 -5.88
N ASN A 220 -19.56 12.03 -6.80
CA ASN A 220 -19.32 12.14 -8.24
C ASN A 220 -19.55 13.59 -8.69
N ASP A 221 -18.92 14.55 -8.01
CA ASP A 221 -18.99 15.99 -8.35
C ASP A 221 -18.00 16.28 -9.49
N PRO A 222 -18.47 16.58 -10.73
CA PRO A 222 -17.60 16.75 -11.87
C PRO A 222 -16.56 17.86 -11.68
N ASP A 223 -16.94 19.00 -11.10
CA ASP A 223 -16.04 20.14 -10.93
C ASP A 223 -14.91 19.82 -9.95
N ARG A 224 -15.24 19.05 -8.91
CA ARG A 224 -14.24 18.56 -7.95
C ARG A 224 -13.34 17.51 -8.60
N LEU A 225 -13.90 16.56 -9.33
CA LEU A 225 -13.14 15.49 -9.99
C LEU A 225 -12.16 16.05 -11.02
N GLU A 226 -12.56 17.08 -11.78
CA GLU A 226 -11.70 17.79 -12.71
C GLU A 226 -10.51 18.47 -12.00
N LYS A 227 -10.77 19.19 -10.90
CA LYS A 227 -9.71 19.80 -10.09
C LYS A 227 -8.78 18.76 -9.47
N ASP A 228 -9.33 17.67 -8.96
CA ASP A 228 -8.56 16.57 -8.40
C ASP A 228 -7.73 15.85 -9.47
N ALA A 229 -8.25 15.66 -10.68
CA ALA A 229 -7.54 15.05 -11.80
C ALA A 229 -6.29 15.86 -12.14
N VAL A 230 -6.40 17.18 -12.25
CA VAL A 230 -5.26 18.07 -12.51
C VAL A 230 -4.23 17.98 -11.37
N ARG A 231 -4.68 18.03 -10.11
CA ARG A 231 -3.81 17.96 -8.93
C ARG A 231 -3.04 16.64 -8.87
N ILE A 232 -3.73 15.51 -8.98
CA ILE A 232 -3.15 14.17 -8.88
C ILE A 232 -2.23 13.90 -10.07
N ARG A 233 -2.62 14.33 -11.27
CA ARG A 233 -1.77 14.28 -12.47
C ARG A 233 -0.46 15.02 -12.25
N ASN A 234 -0.51 16.23 -11.70
CA ASN A 234 0.71 17.00 -11.47
C ASN A 234 1.62 16.35 -10.41
N LEU A 235 1.02 15.69 -9.41
CA LEU A 235 1.74 14.98 -8.37
C LEU A 235 2.48 13.75 -8.92
N TYR A 236 1.76 12.86 -9.61
CA TYR A 236 2.32 11.55 -10.00
C TYR A 236 2.77 11.45 -11.46
N LEU A 237 2.10 12.14 -12.39
CA LEU A 237 2.23 11.88 -13.83
C LEU A 237 2.94 12.98 -14.65
N SER A 238 3.29 14.11 -14.03
CA SER A 238 3.92 15.26 -14.71
C SER A 238 5.29 14.93 -15.29
N THR A 239 6.10 14.19 -14.52
CA THR A 239 7.46 13.77 -14.87
C THR A 239 7.59 12.25 -14.84
N PHE A 240 6.49 11.55 -15.16
CA PHE A 240 6.44 10.09 -15.04
C PHE A 240 7.49 9.44 -15.91
N THR A 241 8.31 8.59 -15.30
CA THR A 241 9.27 7.76 -16.03
C THR A 241 9.08 6.31 -15.61
N LEU A 242 8.77 5.45 -16.58
CA LEU A 242 8.55 4.04 -16.29
C LEU A 242 9.87 3.37 -15.87
N GLY A 243 9.95 2.98 -14.60
CA GLY A 243 11.03 2.20 -14.02
C GLY A 243 10.86 0.70 -14.24
N THR A 244 11.92 -0.06 -13.96
CA THR A 244 11.94 -1.53 -14.08
C THR A 244 11.83 -2.24 -12.74
N THR A 245 12.16 -1.55 -11.65
CA THR A 245 12.32 -2.14 -10.33
C THR A 245 11.04 -2.83 -9.84
N GLN A 246 9.89 -2.18 -9.99
CA GLN A 246 8.63 -2.76 -9.51
C GLN A 246 8.13 -3.95 -10.34
N PHE A 247 8.56 -4.10 -11.60
CA PHE A 247 8.25 -5.32 -12.37
C PHE A 247 8.93 -6.55 -11.76
N PHE A 248 10.16 -6.42 -11.26
CA PHE A 248 10.83 -7.51 -10.54
C PHE A 248 10.00 -7.96 -9.33
N PHE A 249 9.46 -7.02 -8.55
CA PHE A 249 8.66 -7.35 -7.38
C PHE A 249 7.31 -7.96 -7.73
N VAL A 250 6.65 -7.53 -8.81
CA VAL A 250 5.46 -8.22 -9.35
C VAL A 250 5.82 -9.65 -9.75
N GLU A 251 6.92 -9.85 -10.47
CA GLU A 251 7.37 -11.18 -10.89
C GLU A 251 7.61 -12.11 -9.68
N GLN A 252 8.32 -11.64 -8.66
CA GLN A 252 8.55 -12.44 -7.43
C GLN A 252 7.24 -12.74 -6.71
N PHE A 253 6.31 -11.77 -6.65
CA PHE A 253 4.99 -11.98 -6.04
C PHE A 253 4.24 -13.10 -6.75
N LEU A 254 4.15 -13.02 -8.09
CA LEU A 254 3.42 -13.99 -8.90
C LEU A 254 4.07 -15.36 -8.88
N LYS A 255 5.41 -15.41 -8.86
CA LYS A 255 6.17 -16.65 -8.71
C LYS A 255 5.86 -17.32 -7.37
N LEU A 256 5.96 -16.59 -6.26
CA LEU A 256 5.66 -17.10 -4.92
C LEU A 256 4.21 -17.59 -4.81
N ALA A 257 3.27 -16.83 -5.39
CA ALA A 257 1.87 -17.22 -5.44
C ALA A 257 1.66 -18.53 -6.21
N LYS A 258 2.27 -18.67 -7.39
CA LYS A 258 2.20 -19.88 -8.22
C LYS A 258 2.80 -21.10 -7.52
N GLU A 259 3.95 -20.94 -6.87
CA GLU A 259 4.61 -22.02 -6.10
C GLU A 259 3.78 -22.49 -4.89
N ASN A 260 2.77 -21.72 -4.47
CA ASN A 260 1.90 -22.03 -3.35
C ASN A 260 0.43 -22.22 -3.76
N ASP A 261 0.17 -22.46 -5.05
CA ASP A 261 -1.18 -22.70 -5.60
C ASP A 261 -2.19 -21.57 -5.28
N VAL A 262 -1.70 -20.34 -5.19
CA VAL A 262 -2.52 -19.15 -4.91
C VAL A 262 -3.00 -18.55 -6.22
N LYS A 263 -4.33 -18.45 -6.41
CA LYS A 263 -4.89 -17.77 -7.59
C LYS A 263 -4.78 -16.26 -7.45
N VAL A 264 -4.13 -15.58 -8.42
CA VAL A 264 -3.95 -14.12 -8.37
C VAL A 264 -4.80 -13.43 -9.44
N TYR A 265 -5.59 -12.44 -9.03
CA TYR A 265 -6.17 -11.43 -9.90
C TYR A 265 -5.29 -10.18 -9.86
N LEU A 266 -4.58 -9.90 -10.95
CA LEU A 266 -3.68 -8.75 -11.06
C LEU A 266 -4.43 -7.58 -11.71
N ILE A 267 -4.80 -6.60 -10.91
CA ILE A 267 -5.86 -5.64 -11.20
C ILE A 267 -5.26 -4.28 -11.54
N TRP A 268 -5.56 -3.77 -12.73
CA TRP A 268 -5.38 -2.36 -13.07
C TRP A 268 -6.65 -1.60 -12.68
N PRO A 269 -6.60 -0.74 -11.64
CA PRO A 269 -7.79 -0.04 -11.17
C PRO A 269 -8.27 0.98 -12.21
N LYS A 270 -9.60 1.16 -12.26
CA LYS A 270 -10.22 2.21 -13.09
C LYS A 270 -10.03 3.56 -12.43
N VAL A 271 -9.73 4.56 -13.24
CA VAL A 271 -9.57 5.95 -12.79
C VAL A 271 -10.47 6.88 -13.58
N TYR A 272 -10.71 8.09 -13.07
CA TYR A 272 -11.57 9.07 -13.71
C TYR A 272 -11.04 9.42 -15.10
N GLU A 273 -11.93 9.63 -16.07
CA GLU A 273 -11.57 9.74 -17.48
C GLU A 273 -10.52 10.84 -17.74
N THR A 274 -10.67 12.02 -17.13
CA THR A 274 -9.71 13.11 -17.32
C THR A 274 -8.33 12.77 -16.77
N TYR A 275 -8.24 12.03 -15.66
CA TYR A 275 -6.96 11.53 -15.16
C TYR A 275 -6.41 10.42 -16.08
N ARG A 276 -7.27 9.53 -16.58
CA ARG A 276 -6.94 8.45 -17.51
C ARG A 276 -6.37 8.97 -18.84
N LYS A 277 -6.80 10.13 -19.33
CA LYS A 277 -6.24 10.75 -20.55
C LYS A 277 -4.72 10.87 -20.48
N ARG A 278 -4.17 11.17 -19.29
CA ARG A 278 -2.73 11.23 -19.11
C ARG A 278 -2.03 9.87 -19.27
N TYR A 279 -2.70 8.76 -18.96
CA TYR A 279 -2.14 7.42 -19.20
C TYR A 279 -1.92 7.17 -20.69
N TYR A 280 -2.86 7.61 -21.54
CA TYR A 280 -2.74 7.52 -23.00
C TYR A 280 -1.63 8.40 -23.55
N GLU A 281 -1.50 9.64 -23.05
CA GLU A 281 -0.41 10.55 -23.42
C GLU A 281 0.97 10.00 -23.04
N LEU A 282 1.04 9.21 -21.98
CA LEU A 282 2.25 8.53 -21.50
C LEU A 282 2.41 7.12 -22.09
N GLU A 283 1.50 6.69 -22.98
CA GLU A 283 1.46 5.38 -23.60
C GLU A 283 1.53 4.20 -22.60
N ILE A 284 0.92 4.34 -21.43
CA ILE A 284 0.96 3.34 -20.34
C ILE A 284 0.31 2.02 -20.80
N GLU A 285 -0.75 2.09 -21.61
CA GLU A 285 -1.40 0.92 -22.20
C GLU A 285 -0.51 0.16 -23.20
N LYS A 286 0.53 0.81 -23.74
CA LYS A 286 1.48 0.21 -24.69
C LYS A 286 2.78 -0.23 -24.01
N THR A 287 3.18 0.43 -22.92
CA THR A 287 4.51 0.25 -22.30
C THR A 287 4.48 -0.51 -20.98
N TRP A 288 3.43 -0.31 -20.17
CA TRP A 288 3.30 -0.89 -18.83
C TRP A 288 2.34 -2.09 -18.83
N TRP A 289 1.10 -1.91 -19.32
CA TRP A 289 0.09 -2.96 -19.25
C TRP A 289 0.47 -4.26 -19.98
N PRO A 290 1.10 -4.23 -21.17
CA PRO A 290 1.53 -5.45 -21.85
C PRO A 290 2.50 -6.27 -20.99
N LYS A 291 3.46 -5.62 -20.31
CA LYS A 291 4.39 -6.31 -19.39
C LYS A 291 3.67 -6.96 -18.21
N ILE A 292 2.65 -6.29 -17.67
CA ILE A 292 1.82 -6.86 -16.59
C ILE A 292 1.04 -8.09 -17.08
N ARG A 293 0.52 -8.06 -18.31
CA ARG A 293 -0.14 -9.21 -18.93
C ARG A 293 0.83 -10.36 -19.19
N ASP A 294 2.03 -10.07 -19.69
CA ASP A 294 3.07 -11.08 -19.95
C ASP A 294 3.48 -11.79 -18.65
N LEU A 295 3.69 -11.01 -17.57
CA LEU A 295 3.94 -11.55 -16.24
C LEU A 295 2.75 -12.39 -15.74
N SER A 296 1.52 -11.93 -15.95
CA SER A 296 0.32 -12.67 -15.55
C SER A 296 0.24 -14.01 -16.27
N ALA A 297 0.44 -14.03 -17.59
CA ALA A 297 0.43 -15.25 -18.40
C ALA A 297 1.54 -16.22 -17.97
N LYS A 298 2.78 -15.73 -17.78
CA LYS A 298 3.93 -16.53 -17.34
C LYS A 298 3.66 -17.26 -16.01
N TYR A 299 2.97 -16.60 -15.09
CA TYR A 299 2.72 -17.11 -13.74
C TYR A 299 1.27 -17.54 -13.48
N SER A 300 0.47 -17.74 -14.54
CA SER A 300 -0.90 -18.24 -14.43
C SER A 300 -1.82 -17.36 -13.55
N ALA A 301 -1.52 -16.07 -13.48
CA ALA A 301 -2.40 -15.07 -12.89
C ALA A 301 -3.37 -14.50 -13.93
N ILE A 302 -4.45 -13.89 -13.46
CA ILE A 302 -5.50 -13.34 -14.30
C ILE A 302 -5.37 -11.82 -14.33
N PRO A 303 -5.00 -11.22 -15.48
CA PRO A 303 -4.97 -9.77 -15.61
C PRO A 303 -6.40 -9.23 -15.66
N VAL A 304 -6.71 -8.25 -14.82
CA VAL A 304 -8.03 -7.61 -14.73
C VAL A 304 -7.86 -6.12 -15.02
N ASP A 305 -8.33 -5.69 -16.20
CA ASP A 305 -8.37 -4.27 -16.53
C ASP A 305 -9.75 -3.70 -16.21
N LEU A 306 -9.90 -3.13 -15.02
CA LEU A 306 -11.18 -2.54 -14.62
C LEU A 306 -11.57 -1.36 -15.49
N ASN A 307 -10.63 -0.76 -16.23
CA ASN A 307 -10.91 0.35 -17.12
C ASN A 307 -11.72 -0.04 -18.37
N THR A 308 -11.77 -1.33 -18.70
CA THR A 308 -12.50 -1.86 -19.86
C THR A 308 -13.49 -2.98 -19.49
N GLN A 309 -13.27 -3.65 -18.35
CA GLN A 309 -14.05 -4.82 -17.93
C GLN A 309 -15.18 -4.50 -16.93
N THR A 310 -15.29 -3.25 -16.47
CA THR A 310 -16.39 -2.81 -15.59
C THR A 310 -17.07 -1.54 -16.11
N SER A 311 -18.36 -1.42 -15.78
CA SER A 311 -19.27 -0.37 -16.25
C SER A 311 -19.45 0.76 -15.22
N CYS A 312 -19.13 0.56 -13.95
CA CYS A 312 -19.31 1.59 -12.93
C CYS A 312 -18.37 2.78 -13.14
N ASP A 313 -18.97 3.97 -13.23
CA ASP A 313 -18.32 5.28 -13.43
C ASP A 313 -18.61 6.24 -12.27
N LEU A 314 -18.54 5.72 -11.04
CA LEU A 314 -18.61 6.52 -9.82
C LEU A 314 -17.21 6.62 -9.19
N PHE A 315 -16.82 7.84 -8.83
CA PHE A 315 -15.50 8.14 -8.30
C PHE A 315 -15.61 8.85 -6.93
N TYR A 316 -14.65 8.59 -6.05
CA TYR A 316 -14.45 9.35 -4.81
C TYR A 316 -13.56 10.57 -5.06
N ASP A 317 -12.50 10.34 -5.83
CA ASP A 317 -11.61 11.34 -6.40
C ASP A 317 -11.14 10.85 -7.77
N ALA A 318 -10.32 11.63 -8.47
CA ALA A 318 -9.90 11.28 -9.82
C ALA A 318 -9.09 9.98 -9.93
N SER A 319 -8.53 9.47 -8.83
CA SER A 319 -7.71 8.26 -8.75
C SER A 319 -8.40 7.05 -8.13
N HIS A 320 -9.48 7.23 -7.35
CA HIS A 320 -10.18 6.18 -6.62
C HIS A 320 -11.63 6.05 -7.08
N GLN A 321 -12.03 4.84 -7.50
CA GLN A 321 -13.44 4.54 -7.69
C GLN A 321 -14.20 4.62 -6.36
N SER A 322 -15.49 4.95 -6.46
CA SER A 322 -16.41 4.87 -5.34
C SER A 322 -16.51 3.43 -4.83
N ILE A 323 -16.79 3.30 -3.54
CA ILE A 323 -17.14 2.02 -2.91
C ILE A 323 -18.36 1.36 -3.58
N MET A 324 -19.21 2.08 -4.30
CA MET A 324 -20.32 1.42 -5.01
C MET A 324 -19.81 0.55 -6.18
N CYS A 325 -18.64 0.86 -6.75
CA CYS A 325 -18.06 0.14 -7.88
C CYS A 325 -17.32 -1.15 -7.49
N PHE A 326 -16.87 -1.29 -6.24
CA PHE A 326 -16.10 -2.50 -5.86
C PHE A 326 -16.96 -3.76 -5.84
N LEU A 327 -18.29 -3.63 -5.71
CA LEU A 327 -19.20 -4.78 -5.80
C LEU A 327 -19.17 -5.41 -7.20
N GLU A 328 -19.14 -4.58 -8.24
CA GLU A 328 -19.02 -5.05 -9.63
C GLU A 328 -17.67 -5.70 -9.87
N SER A 329 -16.57 -5.09 -9.40
CA SER A 329 -15.23 -5.66 -9.56
C SER A 329 -15.10 -6.99 -8.82
N MET A 330 -15.53 -7.06 -7.55
CA MET A 330 -15.54 -8.30 -6.77
C MET A 330 -16.37 -9.38 -7.46
N LYS A 331 -17.58 -9.05 -7.92
CA LYS A 331 -18.43 -10.00 -8.65
C LYS A 331 -17.73 -10.57 -9.88
N LEU A 332 -17.09 -9.72 -10.70
CA LEU A 332 -16.35 -10.15 -11.89
C LEU A 332 -15.31 -11.23 -11.56
N MET A 333 -14.51 -11.02 -10.51
CA MET A 333 -13.45 -11.96 -10.13
C MET A 333 -14.01 -13.21 -9.43
N MET A 334 -15.04 -13.07 -8.60
CA MET A 334 -15.69 -14.22 -7.95
C MET A 334 -16.40 -15.13 -8.95
N ASP A 335 -17.08 -14.56 -9.96
CA ASP A 335 -17.72 -15.32 -11.02
C ASP A 335 -16.67 -16.09 -11.84
N ASP A 336 -15.47 -15.53 -12.06
CA ASP A 336 -14.37 -16.24 -12.70
C ASP A 336 -13.80 -17.37 -11.82
N TYR A 337 -13.65 -17.11 -10.51
CA TYR A 337 -13.17 -18.09 -9.53
C TYR A 337 -14.03 -19.34 -9.53
N TYR A 338 -15.36 -19.18 -9.48
CA TYR A 338 -16.31 -20.28 -9.50
C TYR A 338 -16.64 -20.79 -10.91
N GLY A 339 -16.09 -20.18 -11.96
CA GLY A 339 -16.31 -20.60 -13.34
C GLY A 339 -17.70 -20.26 -13.90
N VAL A 340 -18.44 -19.36 -13.25
CA VAL A 340 -19.74 -18.84 -13.71
C VAL A 340 -19.57 -17.99 -14.97
N LYS A 341 -18.57 -17.09 -14.95
CA LYS A 341 -18.21 -16.23 -16.08
C LYS A 341 -16.70 -16.00 -16.06
N LYS A 342 -16.01 -16.48 -17.09
CA LYS A 342 -14.56 -16.28 -17.20
C LYS A 342 -14.23 -14.84 -17.58
N ILE A 343 -13.20 -14.29 -16.93
CA ILE A 343 -12.60 -13.04 -17.39
C ILE A 343 -11.88 -13.36 -18.71
N PRO A 344 -12.14 -12.61 -19.79
CA PRO A 344 -11.44 -12.83 -21.05
C PRO A 344 -9.95 -12.66 -20.82
N ASN A 345 -9.18 -13.73 -21.02
CA ASN A 345 -7.73 -13.61 -21.13
C ASN A 345 -7.44 -13.06 -22.53
N PRO A 346 -6.86 -11.86 -22.65
CA PRO A 346 -6.50 -11.29 -23.94
C PRO A 346 -5.39 -12.07 -24.65
#